data_AF-A0A931AYK7-F1
#
_entry.id   AF-A0A931AYK7-F1
#
_cell.length_a   1.000
_cell.length_b   1.000
_cell.length_c   1.000
_cell.angle_alpha   90.00
_cell.angle_beta   90.00
_cell.angle_gamma   90.00
#
_symmetry.space_group_name_H-M   'P 1'
#
loop_
_entity.id
_entity.type
_entity.pdbx_description
1 polymer ?
#
loop_
_entity_poly.entity_id
_entity_poly.type
_entity_poly.pdbx_seq_one_letter_code
_entity_poly.pdbx_strand_id
1 'polypeptide(L)' 'MRSFLLLAKKEEVYTISYSDCEETNRALFSYIEGFYNQKRIHNSIDYLTPQKFENLAK' A
#
# COMPACT_ATOMS: atom_id res chain seq x y z
N MET A 1 3.93 1.92 12.43
CA MET A 1 4.44 1.44 11.12
C MET A 1 4.71 -0.07 11.04
N ARG A 2 4.15 -0.93 11.91
CA ARG A 2 4.38 -2.39 11.83
C ARG A 2 3.21 -3.16 11.18
N SER A 3 2.01 -2.61 11.24
CA SER A 3 0.75 -3.22 10.78
C SER A 3 0.53 -3.11 9.27
N PHE A 4 0.95 -2.01 8.64
CA PHE A 4 0.85 -1.81 7.19
C PHE A 4 1.68 -2.83 6.39
N LEU A 5 2.94 -3.00 6.78
CA LEU A 5 3.86 -3.95 6.14
C LEU A 5 3.34 -5.40 6.27
N LEU A 6 2.68 -5.74 7.38
CA LEU A 6 2.13 -7.08 7.61
C LEU A 6 0.92 -7.38 6.72
N LEU A 7 0.06 -6.38 6.49
CA LEU A 7 -1.13 -6.51 5.65
C LEU A 7 -0.76 -6.58 4.16
N ALA A 8 0.16 -5.72 3.71
CA ALA A 8 0.71 -5.77 2.36
C ALA A 8 1.39 -7.12 2.08
N LYS A 9 2.23 -7.61 3.01
CA LYS A 9 2.81 -8.96 2.89
C LYS A 9 1.74 -10.05 2.83
N LYS A 10 0.65 -9.95 3.59
CA LYS A 10 -0.39 -10.99 3.58
C LYS A 10 -1.20 -11.02 2.28
N GLU A 11 -1.40 -9.87 1.63
CA GLU A 11 -2.05 -9.79 0.31
C GLU A 11 -1.10 -10.19 -0.84
N GLU A 12 0.22 -9.93 -0.72
CA GLU A 12 1.21 -10.15 -1.78
C GLU A 12 1.89 -11.55 -1.74
N VAL A 13 2.14 -12.10 -0.53
CA VAL A 13 2.83 -13.39 -0.32
C VAL A 13 2.01 -14.60 -0.77
N TYR A 14 0.69 -14.47 -0.93
CA TYR A 14 -0.13 -15.59 -1.42
C TYR A 14 0.03 -15.88 -2.91
N THR A 15 0.69 -15.00 -3.68
CA THR A 15 0.74 -15.14 -5.15
C THR A 15 2.15 -15.03 -5.74
N ILE A 16 3.12 -14.37 -5.07
CA ILE A 16 4.42 -14.09 -5.69
C ILE A 16 5.57 -14.38 -4.73
N SER A 17 6.40 -15.37 -5.09
CA SER A 17 7.71 -15.61 -4.49
C SER A 17 8.74 -14.72 -5.21
N TYR A 18 9.07 -13.58 -4.62
CA TYR A 18 10.14 -12.72 -5.13
C TYR A 18 11.50 -13.32 -4.77
N SER A 19 12.34 -13.54 -5.77
CA SER A 19 13.69 -14.10 -5.59
C SER A 19 14.68 -13.04 -5.08
N ASP A 20 14.39 -11.76 -5.29
CA ASP A 20 15.29 -10.65 -4.99
C ASP A 20 14.62 -9.54 -4.17
N CYS A 21 15.36 -8.99 -3.20
CA CYS A 21 14.91 -7.88 -2.36
C CYS A 21 14.68 -6.60 -3.18
N GLU A 22 15.43 -6.37 -4.25
CA GLU A 22 15.27 -5.20 -5.11
C GLU A 22 13.97 -5.26 -5.91
N GLU A 23 13.62 -6.45 -6.43
CA GLU A 23 12.37 -6.66 -7.16
C GLU A 23 11.15 -6.49 -6.25
N THR A 24 11.22 -7.04 -5.03
CA THR A 24 10.18 -6.87 -4.00
C THR A 24 9.99 -5.39 -3.67
N ASN A 25 11.08 -4.64 -3.47
CA ASN A 25 10.99 -3.21 -3.16
C ASN A 25 10.38 -2.42 -4.32
N ARG A 26 10.70 -2.77 -5.56
CA ARG A 26 10.13 -2.11 -6.75
C ARG A 26 8.64 -2.41 -6.92
N ALA A 27 8.24 -3.67 -6.74
CA ALA A 27 6.84 -4.08 -6.78
C ALA A 27 6.02 -3.40 -5.67
N LEU A 28 6.55 -3.41 -4.43
CA LEU A 28 5.94 -2.76 -3.29
C LEU A 28 5.80 -1.24 -3.52
N PHE A 29 6.86 -0.58 -4.01
CA PHE A 29 6.80 0.85 -4.32
C PHE A 29 5.71 1.17 -5.35
N SER A 30 5.65 0.38 -6.43
CA SER A 30 4.62 0.54 -7.46
C SER A 30 3.21 0.31 -6.91
N TYR A 31 3.04 -0.68 -6.04
CA TYR A 31 1.76 -0.95 -5.38
C TYR A 31 1.35 0.19 -4.43
N ILE A 32 2.29 0.71 -3.64
CA ILE A 32 2.02 1.79 -2.68
C ILE A 32 1.61 3.07 -3.40
N GLU A 33 2.43 3.52 -4.34
CA GLU A 33 2.23 4.79 -5.03
C GLU A 33 1.11 4.71 -6.07
N GLY A 34 1.03 3.61 -6.83
CA GLY A 34 0.10 3.47 -7.95
C GLY A 34 -1.30 2.98 -7.55
N PHE A 35 -1.41 2.22 -6.46
CA PHE A 35 -2.69 1.63 -6.04
C PHE A 35 -3.10 2.06 -4.62
N TYR A 36 -2.23 1.87 -3.62
CA TYR A 36 -2.60 2.08 -2.23
C TYR A 36 -2.96 3.55 -1.94
N ASN A 37 -2.04 4.48 -2.21
CA ASN A 37 -2.23 5.90 -1.91
C ASN A 37 -3.37 6.52 -2.74
N GLN A 38 -3.54 6.07 -3.99
CA GLN A 38 -4.48 6.65 -4.94
C GLN A 38 -5.89 6.04 -4.93
N LYS A 39 -6.00 4.71 -4.72
CA LYS A 39 -7.25 3.96 -4.94
C LYS A 39 -7.76 3.22 -3.71
N ARG A 40 -6.93 2.93 -2.71
CA ARG A 40 -7.40 2.22 -1.51
C ARG A 40 -8.19 3.18 -0.63
N ILE A 41 -9.47 2.85 -0.43
CA ILE A 41 -10.35 3.57 0.48
C ILE A 41 -10.26 2.97 1.88
N HIS A 42 -10.22 3.82 2.89
CA HIS A 42 -10.09 3.42 4.28
C HIS A 42 -11.29 3.93 5.09
N ASN A 43 -12.04 3.01 5.70
CA ASN A 43 -13.18 3.35 6.56
C ASN A 43 -12.75 4.22 7.76
N SER A 44 -11.52 4.08 8.26
CA SER A 44 -10.99 4.89 9.36
C SER A 44 -10.71 6.35 9.01
N ILE A 45 -10.74 6.72 7.73
CA ILE A 45 -10.57 8.11 7.24
C ILE A 45 -11.75 8.50 6.35
N ASP A 46 -12.98 8.22 6.79
CA ASP A 46 -14.22 8.59 6.10
C ASP A 46 -14.32 8.05 4.66
N TYR A 47 -13.83 6.83 4.43
CA TYR A 47 -13.79 6.20 3.11
C TYR A 47 -12.98 6.98 2.06
N LEU A 48 -12.06 7.82 2.52
CA LEU A 48 -11.13 8.53 1.65
C LEU A 48 -9.93 7.65 1.33
N THR A 49 -9.25 8.01 0.24
CA THR A 49 -7.93 7.47 -0.06
C THR A 49 -6.88 8.23 0.74
N PRO A 50 -5.74 7.62 1.08
CA PRO A 50 -4.68 8.29 1.83
C PRO A 50 -4.29 9.63 1.20
N GLN A 51 -4.14 9.66 -0.13
CA GLN A 51 -3.81 10.89 -0.87
C GLN A 51 -4.90 11.96 -0.73
N LYS A 52 -6.18 11.60 -0.78
CA LYS A 52 -7.27 12.56 -0.61
C LYS A 52 -7.33 13.10 0.80
N PHE A 53 -7.10 12.25 1.80
CA PHE A 53 -7.03 12.67 3.19
C PHE A 53 -5.87 13.66 3.42
N GLU A 54 -4.67 13.36 2.93
CA GLU A 54 -3.53 14.28 3.03
C GLU A 54 -3.77 15.61 2.30
N ASN A 55 -4.45 15.58 1.14
CA ASN A 55 -4.80 16.80 0.41
C ASN A 55 -5.84 17.67 1.15
N LEU A 56 -6.72 17.07 1.95
CA LEU A 56 -7.71 17.79 2.77
C LEU A 56 -7.12 18.29 4.10
N ALA A 57 -6.03 17.67 4.57
CA ALA A 57 -5.31 18.08 5.77
C ALA A 57 -4.30 19.23 5.51
N LYS A 58 -4.13 19.64 4.25
CA LYS A 58 -3.40 20.84 3.85
C LYS A 58 -4.28 22.09 3.96
#